data_AF-A0A2V7EBD3-F1
#
_entry.id   AF-A0A2V7EBD3-F1
#
_cell.length_a   1.000
_cell.length_b   1.000
_cell.length_c   1.000
_cell.angle_alpha   90.00
_cell.angle_beta   90.00
_cell.angle_gamma   90.00
#
_symmetry.space_group_name_H-M   'P 1'
#
loop_
_entity.id
_entity.type
_entity.pdbx_description
1 polymer ?
#
loop_
_entity_poly.entity_id
_entity_poly.type
_entity_poly.pdbx_seq_one_letter_code
_entity_poly.pdbx_strand_id
1 'polypeptide(L)'
;MGRTVAWVLSLALLLFTGVVGLYNGLTEWGEGRTPMQHSVTAGVLLYGLLGLVSAFGMFRRRRWSVGTVIAWAVAVTYVPGAAVLVYGGEDAFISSAIAASLGSALIALGVLWTAHVMTRSGTEIAD
;
A
#
# COMPACT_ATOMS: atom_id res chain seq x y z
N MET A 1 13.35 13.60 -16.57
CA MET A 1 12.88 12.22 -16.86
C MET A 1 12.63 11.40 -15.60
N GLY A 2 13.50 11.41 -14.58
CA GLY A 2 13.32 10.58 -13.36
C GLY A 2 11.99 10.76 -12.61
N ARG A 3 11.48 11.99 -12.48
CA ARG A 3 10.16 12.26 -11.86
C ARG A 3 9.00 11.56 -12.57
N THR A 4 9.01 11.55 -13.90
CA THR A 4 7.97 10.87 -14.71
C THR A 4 8.04 9.37 -14.52
N VAL A 5 9.26 8.79 -14.54
CA VAL A 5 9.47 7.36 -14.31
C VAL A 5 8.98 6.95 -12.93
N ALA A 6 9.37 7.69 -11.87
CA ALA A 6 8.92 7.43 -10.51
C ALA A 6 7.38 7.47 -10.37
N TRP A 7 6.74 8.43 -11.06
CA TRP A 7 5.28 8.53 -11.11
C TRP A 7 4.61 7.35 -11.81
N VAL A 8 5.10 6.95 -12.98
CA VAL A 8 4.58 5.78 -13.70
C VAL A 8 4.75 4.51 -12.87
N LEU A 9 5.93 4.31 -12.27
CA LEU A 9 6.20 3.16 -11.41
C LEU A 9 5.30 3.14 -10.17
N SER A 10 5.09 4.29 -9.54
CA SER A 10 4.18 4.42 -8.39
C SER A 10 2.74 4.11 -8.76
N LEU A 11 2.26 4.59 -9.92
CA LEU A 11 0.93 4.24 -10.42
C LEU A 11 0.80 2.75 -10.70
N ALA A 12 1.78 2.16 -11.41
CA ALA A 12 1.77 0.75 -11.75
C ALA A 12 1.76 -0.10 -10.47
N LEU A 13 2.58 0.25 -9.48
CA LEU A 13 2.62 -0.42 -8.19
C LEU A 13 1.30 -0.31 -7.41
N LEU A 14 0.72 0.89 -7.31
CA LEU A 14 -0.57 1.11 -6.63
C LEU A 14 -1.72 0.36 -7.31
N LEU A 15 -1.73 0.33 -8.65
CA LEU A 15 -2.72 -0.44 -9.40
C LEU A 15 -2.54 -1.94 -9.20
N PHE A 16 -1.30 -2.44 -9.34
CA PHE A 16 -1.00 -3.85 -9.19
C PHE A 16 -1.34 -4.35 -7.78
N THR A 17 -0.80 -3.69 -6.75
CA THR A 17 -1.10 -4.04 -5.34
C THR A 17 -2.58 -3.81 -5.01
N GLY A 18 -3.21 -2.80 -5.62
CA GLY A 18 -4.63 -2.52 -5.47
C GLY A 18 -5.52 -3.68 -5.95
N VAL A 19 -5.27 -4.15 -7.18
CA VAL A 19 -6.00 -5.26 -7.80
C VAL A 19 -5.73 -6.58 -7.06
N VAL A 20 -4.46 -6.88 -6.78
CA VAL A 20 -4.08 -8.12 -6.07
C VAL A 20 -4.66 -8.13 -4.65
N GLY A 21 -4.58 -7.01 -3.92
CA GLY A 21 -5.13 -6.91 -2.57
C GLY A 21 -6.66 -7.05 -2.53
N LEU A 22 -7.37 -6.48 -3.51
CA LEU A 22 -8.81 -6.70 -3.63
C LEU A 22 -9.15 -8.16 -3.95
N TYR A 23 -8.45 -8.75 -4.93
CA TYR A 23 -8.69 -10.13 -5.32
C TYR A 23 -8.47 -11.07 -4.13
N ASN A 24 -7.28 -11.04 -3.52
CA ASN A 24 -6.95 -11.88 -2.38
C ASN A 24 -7.87 -11.61 -1.17
N GLY A 25 -8.13 -10.34 -0.87
CA GLY A 25 -9.00 -9.96 0.24
C GLY A 25 -10.42 -10.48 0.10
N LEU A 26 -10.96 -10.55 -1.12
CA LEU A 26 -12.30 -11.09 -1.38
C LEU A 26 -12.32 -12.61 -1.46
N THR A 27 -11.30 -13.25 -2.04
CA THR A 27 -11.23 -14.71 -2.15
C THR A 27 -10.96 -15.37 -0.81
N GLU A 28 -10.10 -14.79 0.01
CA GLU A 28 -9.66 -15.38 1.29
C GLU A 28 -10.57 -15.01 2.48
N TRP A 29 -11.52 -14.08 2.30
CA TRP A 29 -12.37 -13.60 3.40
C TRP A 29 -13.12 -14.72 4.12
N GLY A 30 -13.55 -15.74 3.38
CA GLY A 30 -14.28 -16.89 3.93
C GLY A 30 -13.40 -17.98 4.55
N GLU A 31 -12.08 -17.93 4.35
CA GLU A 31 -11.17 -19.03 4.69
C GLU A 31 -10.48 -18.85 6.05
N GLY A 32 -10.43 -17.62 6.57
CA GLY A 32 -9.77 -17.32 7.82
C GLY A 32 -10.42 -18.05 9.00
N ARG A 33 -9.63 -18.82 9.76
CA ARG A 33 -10.09 -19.59 10.93
C ARG A 33 -9.81 -18.89 12.25
N THR A 34 -8.91 -17.90 12.26
CA THR A 34 -8.53 -17.17 13.47
C THR A 34 -8.77 -15.66 13.32
N PRO A 35 -9.04 -14.93 14.43
CA PRO A 35 -9.21 -13.47 14.39
C PRO A 35 -8.00 -12.74 13.80
N MET A 36 -6.80 -13.30 13.97
CA MET A 36 -5.58 -12.70 13.45
C MET A 36 -5.44 -12.88 11.94
N GLN A 37 -5.84 -14.03 11.39
CA GLN A 37 -5.96 -14.22 9.93
C GLN A 37 -6.96 -13.23 9.33
N HIS A 38 -8.11 -13.04 9.98
CA HIS A 38 -9.12 -12.06 9.54
C HIS A 38 -8.55 -10.64 9.52
N SER A 39 -7.74 -10.26 10.52
CA SER A 39 -7.05 -8.96 10.54
C SER A 39 -6.09 -8.79 9.37
N VAL A 40 -5.36 -9.83 8.99
CA VAL A 40 -4.46 -9.80 7.82
C VAL A 40 -5.26 -9.66 6.53
N THR A 41 -6.28 -10.49 6.32
CA THR A 41 -7.14 -10.43 5.12
C THR A 41 -7.87 -9.08 5.02
N ALA A 42 -8.35 -8.53 6.13
CA ALA A 42 -8.93 -7.19 6.19
C ALA A 42 -7.89 -6.10 5.85
N GLY A 43 -6.66 -6.22 6.36
CA GLY A 43 -5.55 -5.35 5.98
C GLY A 43 -5.22 -5.43 4.49
N VAL A 44 -5.28 -6.63 3.91
CA VAL A 44 -5.06 -6.89 2.48
C VAL A 44 -6.12 -6.20 1.62
N LEU A 45 -7.39 -6.39 1.99
CA LEU A 45 -8.50 -5.74 1.33
C LEU A 45 -8.43 -4.21 1.46
N LEU A 46 -8.07 -3.71 2.64
CA LEU A 46 -7.96 -2.29 2.94
C LEU A 46 -6.85 -1.63 2.12
N TYR A 47 -5.63 -2.20 2.07
CA TYR A 47 -4.60 -1.64 1.20
C TYR A 47 -4.97 -1.80 -0.28
N GLY A 48 -5.71 -2.86 -0.66
CA GLY A 48 -6.20 -3.03 -2.02
C GLY A 48 -7.07 -1.85 -2.46
N LEU A 49 -8.10 -1.55 -1.66
CA LEU A 49 -9.00 -0.41 -1.87
C LEU A 49 -8.24 0.93 -1.87
N LEU A 50 -7.41 1.16 -0.85
CA LEU A 50 -6.65 2.41 -0.74
C LEU A 50 -5.63 2.57 -1.87
N GLY A 51 -5.07 1.47 -2.38
CA GLY A 51 -4.15 1.44 -3.51
C GLY A 51 -4.83 1.92 -4.78
N LEU A 52 -6.01 1.40 -5.10
CA LEU A 52 -6.78 1.84 -6.27
C LEU A 52 -7.27 3.28 -6.15
N VAL A 53 -7.79 3.66 -4.98
CA VAL A 53 -8.24 5.03 -4.71
C VAL A 53 -7.05 6.01 -4.84
N SER A 54 -5.89 5.64 -4.33
CA SER A 54 -4.66 6.42 -4.44
C SER A 54 -4.15 6.51 -5.88
N ALA A 55 -4.18 5.41 -6.63
CA ALA A 55 -3.81 5.40 -8.04
C ALA A 55 -4.71 6.36 -8.84
N PHE A 56 -6.02 6.30 -8.63
CA PHE A 56 -6.97 7.21 -9.27
C PHE A 56 -6.76 8.67 -8.87
N GLY A 57 -6.57 8.94 -7.58
CA GLY A 57 -6.31 10.27 -7.05
C GLY A 57 -5.01 10.86 -7.60
N MET A 58 -3.95 10.06 -7.68
CA MET A 58 -2.64 10.45 -8.22
C MET A 58 -2.68 10.64 -9.74
N PHE A 59 -3.45 9.81 -10.46
CA PHE A 59 -3.70 9.97 -11.89
C PHE A 59 -4.41 11.30 -12.19
N ARG A 60 -5.41 11.67 -11.37
CA ARG A 60 -6.09 12.99 -11.46
C ARG A 60 -5.34 14.14 -10.77
N ARG A 61 -4.13 13.91 -10.26
CA ARG A 61 -3.29 14.89 -9.55
C ARG A 61 -4.03 15.65 -8.44
N ARG A 62 -4.93 14.97 -7.72
CA ARG A 62 -5.72 15.60 -6.65
C ARG A 62 -4.96 15.59 -5.31
N ARG A 63 -4.99 16.68 -4.57
CA ARG A 63 -4.33 16.82 -3.24
C ARG A 63 -4.79 15.80 -2.19
N TRP A 64 -6.04 15.33 -2.27
CA TRP A 64 -6.56 14.33 -1.34
C TRP A 64 -5.87 12.97 -1.49
N SER A 65 -5.23 12.70 -2.64
CA SER A 65 -4.50 11.45 -2.88
C SER A 65 -3.34 11.23 -1.92
N VAL A 66 -2.72 12.30 -1.41
CA VAL A 66 -1.64 12.18 -0.43
C VAL A 66 -2.15 11.52 0.86
N GLY A 67 -3.35 11.91 1.32
CA GLY A 67 -3.96 11.31 2.51
C GLY A 67 -4.26 9.82 2.31
N THR A 68 -4.74 9.43 1.13
CA THR A 68 -5.04 8.02 0.83
C THR A 68 -3.76 7.19 0.66
N VAL A 69 -2.69 7.77 0.13
CA VAL A 69 -1.37 7.11 0.04
C VAL A 69 -0.76 6.92 1.43
N ILE A 70 -0.92 7.85 2.36
CA ILE A 70 -0.47 7.68 3.75
C ILE A 70 -1.23 6.52 4.41
N ALA A 71 -2.56 6.47 4.27
CA ALA A 71 -3.35 5.37 4.80
C ALA A 71 -2.95 4.02 4.18
N TRP A 72 -2.73 4.01 2.86
CA TRP A 72 -2.21 2.84 2.13
C TRP A 72 -0.83 2.41 2.64
N ALA A 73 0.08 3.37 2.88
CA ALA A 73 1.43 3.11 3.36
C ALA A 73 1.44 2.42 4.73
N VAL A 74 0.56 2.84 5.64
CA VAL A 74 0.39 2.20 6.95
C VAL A 74 -0.07 0.76 6.78
N ALA A 75 -1.12 0.53 5.96
CA ALA A 75 -1.66 -0.80 5.74
C ALA A 75 -0.65 -1.75 5.08
N VAL A 76 0.04 -1.32 4.02
CA VAL A 76 1.03 -2.14 3.30
C VAL A 76 2.29 -2.41 4.13
N THR A 77 2.61 -1.57 5.12
CA THR A 77 3.72 -1.80 6.05
C THR A 77 3.34 -2.81 7.13
N TYR A 78 2.10 -2.75 7.62
CA TYR A 78 1.59 -3.63 8.66
C TYR A 78 1.39 -5.06 8.16
N VAL A 79 0.74 -5.24 7.00
CA VAL A 79 0.28 -6.55 6.53
C VAL A 79 1.39 -7.58 6.40
N PRO A 80 2.55 -7.31 5.77
CA PRO A 80 3.61 -8.30 5.59
C PRO A 80 4.17 -8.81 6.92
N GLY A 81 4.40 -7.92 7.89
CA GLY A 81 4.86 -8.30 9.23
C GLY A 81 3.82 -9.15 9.97
N ALA A 82 2.54 -8.75 9.90
CA ALA A 82 1.46 -9.54 10.49
C ALA A 82 1.31 -10.91 9.81
N ALA A 83 1.43 -10.97 8.48
CA ALA A 83 1.34 -12.21 7.72
C ALA A 83 2.43 -13.21 8.11
N VAL A 84 3.67 -12.77 8.30
CA VAL A 84 4.77 -13.63 8.77
C VAL A 84 4.44 -14.24 10.14
N LEU A 85 3.94 -13.43 11.08
CA LEU A 85 3.61 -13.91 12.42
C LEU A 85 2.40 -14.86 12.43
N VAL A 86 1.43 -14.65 11.52
CA VAL A 86 0.20 -15.44 11.46
C VAL A 86 0.39 -16.75 10.71
N TYR A 87 1.15 -16.74 9.61
CA TYR A 87 1.30 -17.89 8.72
C TYR A 87 2.61 -18.65 8.91
N GLY A 88 3.62 -18.07 9.58
CA GLY A 88 4.93 -18.70 9.75
C GLY A 88 4.98 -19.83 10.79
N GLY A 89 3.96 -19.98 11.65
CA GLY A 89 3.92 -21.03 12.66
C GLY A 89 5.03 -20.92 13.71
N GLU A 90 5.53 -22.06 14.20
CA GLU A 90 6.61 -22.11 15.21
C GLU A 90 7.96 -21.62 14.67
N ASP A 91 8.14 -21.63 13.34
CA ASP A 91 9.35 -21.16 12.66
C ASP A 91 9.32 -19.65 12.31
N ALA A 92 8.28 -18.92 12.74
CA ALA A 92 8.12 -17.50 12.45
C ALA A 92 9.15 -16.65 13.21
N PHE A 93 10.23 -16.24 12.52
CA PHE A 93 11.21 -15.34 13.11
C PHE A 93 10.69 -13.89 13.16
N ILE A 94 10.70 -13.28 14.34
CA ILE A 94 10.36 -11.85 14.54
C ILE A 94 11.20 -10.95 13.63
N SER A 95 12.48 -11.29 13.42
CA SER A 95 13.37 -10.56 12.52
C SER A 95 12.87 -10.52 11.07
N SER A 96 12.28 -11.61 10.59
CA SER A 96 11.72 -11.68 9.23
C SER A 96 10.46 -10.83 9.09
N ALA A 97 9.61 -10.79 10.12
CA ALA A 97 8.43 -9.90 10.15
C ALA A 97 8.85 -8.42 10.11
N ILE A 98 9.86 -8.04 10.89
CA ILE A 98 10.42 -6.68 10.89
C ILE A 98 11.01 -6.34 9.52
N ALA A 99 11.82 -7.25 8.95
CA ALA A 99 12.43 -7.03 7.64
C ALA A 99 11.37 -6.84 6.53
N ALA A 100 10.31 -7.64 6.53
CA ALA A 100 9.21 -7.52 5.58
C ALA A 100 8.46 -6.18 5.71
N SER A 101 8.16 -5.75 6.94
CA SER A 101 7.54 -4.45 7.20
C SER A 101 8.45 -3.29 6.79
N LEU A 102 9.75 -3.33 7.12
CA LEU A 102 10.70 -2.27 6.74
C LEU A 102 10.87 -2.16 5.23
N GLY A 103 10.99 -3.29 4.52
CA GLY A 103 11.06 -3.29 3.06
C GLY A 103 9.83 -2.64 2.42
N SER A 104 8.65 -2.97 2.96
CA SER A 104 7.38 -2.40 2.50
C SER A 104 7.25 -0.91 2.83
N ALA A 105 7.72 -0.50 4.02
CA ALA A 105 7.75 0.90 4.41
C ALA A 105 8.62 1.76 3.48
N LEU A 106 9.80 1.26 3.08
CA LEU A 106 10.69 1.97 2.15
C LEU A 106 10.04 2.17 0.77
N ILE A 107 9.37 1.14 0.26
CA ILE A 107 8.61 1.23 -0.99
C ILE A 107 7.48 2.26 -0.84
N ALA A 108 6.74 2.20 0.27
CA ALA A 108 5.63 3.09 0.53
C ALA A 108 6.07 4.57 0.65
N LEU A 109 7.22 4.83 1.26
CA LEU A 109 7.83 6.16 1.32
C LEU A 109 8.18 6.69 -0.08
N GLY A 110 8.67 5.83 -0.99
CA GLY A 110 8.93 6.20 -2.38
C GLY A 110 7.65 6.62 -3.14
N VAL A 111 6.56 5.89 -2.93
CA VAL A 111 5.24 6.24 -3.51
C VAL A 111 4.70 7.53 -2.89
N LEU A 112 4.80 7.69 -1.57
CA LEU A 112 4.36 8.90 -0.86
C LEU A 112 5.13 10.14 -1.32
N TRP A 113 6.46 10.04 -1.44
CA TRP A 113 7.30 11.11 -1.98
C TRP A 113 6.85 11.50 -3.39
N THR A 114 6.57 10.51 -4.25
CA THR A 114 6.10 10.74 -5.60
C THR A 114 4.74 11.44 -5.63
N ALA A 115 3.78 11.01 -4.81
CA ALA A 115 2.48 11.66 -4.68
C ALA A 115 2.60 13.12 -4.20
N HIS A 116 3.45 13.38 -3.22
CA HIS A 116 3.69 14.73 -2.67
C HIS A 116 4.32 15.67 -3.71
N VAL A 117 5.33 15.20 -4.43
CA VAL A 117 6.03 15.97 -5.48
C VAL A 117 5.11 16.30 -6.67
N MET A 118 4.17 15.42 -7.01
CA MET A 118 3.27 15.63 -8.15
C MET A 118 2.08 16.53 -7.84
N THR A 119 1.66 16.58 -6.58
CA THR A 119 0.53 17.41 -6.14
C THR A 119 0.94 18.86 -5.84
N ARG A 120 2.19 19.12 -5.41
CA ARG A 120 2.70 20.49 -5.18
C ARG A 120 2.85 21.34 -6.44
N SER A 121 3.18 20.76 -7.59
CA SER A 121 3.42 21.51 -8.84
C SER A 121 2.15 22.12 -9.47
N GLY A 122 0.96 21.87 -8.92
CA GLY A 122 -0.29 22.45 -9.43
C GLY A 122 -0.66 23.81 -8.83
N THR A 123 0.05 24.27 -7.79
CA THR A 123 -0.33 25.49 -7.05
C THR A 123 0.31 26.76 -7.60
N GLU A 124 1.42 26.66 -8.34
CA GLU A 124 2.19 27.82 -8.83
C GLU A 124 1.61 28.52 -10.09
N ILE A 125 0.56 27.99 -10.71
CA ILE A 125 -0.01 28.57 -11.96
C ILE A 125 -1.32 29.34 -11.68
N ALA A 126 -1.73 29.45 -10.42
CA ALA A 126 -2.99 30.11 -10.04
C ALA A 126 -2.82 31.52 -9.42
N ASP A 127 -1.58 32.03 -9.34
CA ASP A 127 -1.22 33.37 -8.85
C ASP A 127 -0.58 34.20 -9.98
#